data_AF-A0A950YZH6-F1
#
_entry.id   AF-A0A950YZH6-F1
#
_cell.length_a   1.000
_cell.length_b   1.000
_cell.length_c   1.000
_cell.angle_alpha   90.00
_cell.angle_beta   90.00
_cell.angle_gamma   90.00
#
_symmetry.space_group_name_H-M   'P 1'
#
loop_
_entity.id
_entity.type
_entity.pdbx_description
1 polymer ?
#
loop_
_entity_poly.entity_id
_entity_poly.type
_entity_poly.pdbx_seq_one_letter_code
_entity_poly.pdbx_strand_id
1 'polypeptide(L)'
;MSNACRFRQLLGVFAAAIMCAEAGGKPKQTNPENTLCVHFYNLAAVPSETAQRATFRVATVFARAGIRTAWEQPPIGSEEAHVLDLNDSVGSFRSNQRPCLVVVMVANLPAGAYHGALGFAVPHARFGIHVELVYQRIELQAQRAGVAD
;
A
#
# COMPACT_ATOMS: atom_id res chain seq x y z
N MET A 1 23.65 -11.36 46.13
CA MET A 1 24.73 -11.69 45.17
C MET A 1 24.58 -13.16 44.80
N SER A 2 24.48 -13.46 43.49
CA SER A 2 24.10 -14.73 42.80
C SER A 2 22.92 -14.43 41.86
N ASN A 3 22.85 -14.82 40.59
CA ASN A 3 23.64 -15.73 39.77
C ASN A 3 23.57 -15.29 38.29
N ALA A 4 24.61 -15.58 37.52
CA ALA A 4 24.57 -15.56 36.06
C ALA A 4 23.66 -16.67 35.51
N CYS A 5 22.92 -16.42 34.43
CA CYS A 5 22.68 -17.46 33.42
C CYS A 5 22.26 -16.89 32.07
N ARG A 6 22.77 -17.55 31.03
CA ARG A 6 22.79 -17.21 29.62
C ARG A 6 21.40 -17.41 28.99
N PHE A 7 20.98 -16.51 28.10
CA PHE A 7 19.80 -16.75 27.26
C PHE A 7 20.25 -17.08 25.83
N ARG A 8 19.98 -18.33 25.44
CA ARG A 8 20.21 -18.91 24.10
C ARG A 8 19.42 -18.10 23.07
N GLN A 9 20.09 -17.62 22.03
CA GLN A 9 19.45 -17.20 20.79
C GLN A 9 19.25 -18.44 19.91
N LEU A 10 18.00 -18.73 19.56
CA LEU A 10 17.62 -19.48 18.38
C LEU A 10 16.21 -19.06 17.95
N LEU A 11 16.04 -19.02 16.63
CA LEU A 11 14.83 -18.87 15.82
C LEU A 11 14.45 -17.45 15.41
N GLY A 12 14.56 -17.26 14.09
CA GLY A 12 14.41 -16.03 13.39
C GLY A 12 12.98 -15.49 13.42
N VAL A 13 12.93 -14.17 13.48
CA VAL A 13 11.81 -13.38 12.99
C VAL A 13 12.47 -12.25 12.21
N PHE A 14 12.22 -12.22 10.90
CA PHE A 14 12.57 -11.09 10.05
C PHE A 14 11.83 -9.85 10.60
N ALA A 15 12.56 -8.99 11.31
CA ALA A 15 12.04 -7.70 11.72
C ALA A 15 11.90 -6.84 10.46
N ALA A 16 10.66 -6.63 10.01
CA ALA A 16 10.35 -5.61 9.03
C ALA A 16 10.86 -4.26 9.55
N ALA A 17 11.71 -3.60 8.78
CA ALA A 17 12.24 -2.29 9.11
C ALA A 17 11.09 -1.27 9.10
N ILE A 18 10.66 -0.85 10.28
CA ILE A 18 9.79 0.32 10.44
C ILE A 18 10.69 1.54 10.18
N MET A 19 10.73 2.04 8.94
CA MET A 19 11.37 3.33 8.64
C MET A 19 10.48 4.47 9.13
N CYS A 20 10.66 4.89 10.38
CA CYS A 20 10.19 6.18 10.86
C CYS A 20 11.13 7.27 10.35
N ALA A 21 10.70 8.06 9.35
CA ALA A 21 11.40 9.27 8.95
C ALA A 21 11.01 10.41 9.91
N GLU A 22 11.84 10.71 10.90
CA GLU A 22 11.67 11.89 11.78
C GLU A 22 12.36 13.11 11.16
N ALA A 23 11.56 14.03 10.60
CA ALA A 23 11.99 15.40 10.36
C ALA A 23 11.66 16.25 11.59
N GLY A 24 12.69 16.87 12.18
CA GLY A 24 12.60 17.68 13.39
C GLY A 24 11.60 18.83 13.29
N GLY A 25 10.48 18.67 13.98
CA GLY A 25 9.50 19.70 14.30
C GLY A 25 8.84 19.33 15.63
N LYS A 26 8.57 20.30 16.51
CA LYS A 26 8.00 20.05 17.85
C LYS A 26 6.82 19.06 17.76
N PRO A 27 6.77 18.03 18.63
CA PRO A 27 5.75 17.01 18.55
C PRO A 27 4.40 17.62 18.92
N LYS A 28 3.59 17.93 17.90
CA LYS A 28 2.15 18.05 18.09
C LYS A 28 1.69 16.66 18.53
N GLN A 29 1.23 16.52 19.78
CA GLN A 29 0.58 15.31 20.26
C GLN A 29 -0.59 15.01 19.32
N THR A 30 -0.33 14.13 18.36
CA THR A 30 -1.28 13.66 17.36
C THR A 30 -1.76 12.31 17.82
N ASN A 31 -3.04 12.25 18.13
CA ASN A 31 -3.77 11.05 18.46
C ASN A 31 -3.47 9.94 17.42
N PRO A 32 -3.06 8.72 17.83
CA PRO A 32 -2.81 7.60 16.91
C PRO A 32 -4.00 7.25 16.01
N GLU A 33 -5.21 7.72 16.37
CA GLU A 33 -6.45 7.59 15.59
C GLU A 33 -6.45 8.26 14.20
N ASN A 34 -5.44 9.06 13.85
CA ASN A 34 -5.40 9.81 12.58
C ASN A 34 -4.37 9.29 11.55
N THR A 35 -3.90 8.06 11.69
CA THR A 35 -2.99 7.44 10.71
C THR A 35 -3.77 6.56 9.73
N LEU A 36 -3.71 6.89 8.44
CA LEU A 36 -4.28 6.07 7.38
C LEU A 36 -3.40 4.84 7.16
N CYS A 37 -3.90 3.67 7.50
CA CYS A 37 -3.24 2.42 7.12
C CYS A 37 -3.40 2.18 5.61
N VAL A 38 -2.36 1.68 4.95
CA VAL A 38 -2.34 1.37 3.52
C VAL A 38 -1.70 0.00 3.32
N HIS A 39 -2.44 -0.94 2.75
CA HIS A 39 -1.91 -2.22 2.31
C HIS A 39 -1.53 -2.11 0.83
N PHE A 40 -0.26 -2.35 0.50
CA PHE A 40 0.23 -2.29 -0.86
C PHE A 40 0.61 -3.67 -1.40
N TYR A 41 -0.01 -4.04 -2.52
CA TYR A 41 0.20 -5.31 -3.22
C TYR A 41 0.84 -5.08 -4.59
N ASN A 42 2.04 -5.61 -4.78
CA ASN A 42 2.77 -5.52 -6.05
C ASN A 42 2.58 -6.80 -6.88
N LEU A 43 1.41 -6.97 -7.50
CA LEU A 43 1.12 -8.09 -8.39
C LEU A 43 1.77 -7.93 -9.77
N ALA A 44 2.20 -6.72 -10.11
CA ALA A 44 2.94 -6.40 -11.32
C ALA A 44 4.40 -6.85 -11.29
N ALA A 45 4.89 -7.33 -10.13
CA ALA A 45 6.29 -7.69 -9.91
C ALA A 45 7.27 -6.55 -10.24
N VAL A 46 6.87 -5.30 -9.95
CA VAL A 46 7.76 -4.12 -10.05
C VAL A 46 8.98 -4.32 -9.14
N PRO A 47 10.19 -3.90 -9.55
CA PRO A 47 11.37 -3.98 -8.69
C PRO A 47 11.11 -3.37 -7.31
N SER A 48 11.56 -4.04 -6.25
CA SER A 48 11.29 -3.64 -4.87
C SER A 48 11.79 -2.23 -4.57
N GLU A 49 12.93 -1.83 -5.13
CA GLU A 49 13.48 -0.48 -5.01
C GLU A 49 12.54 0.57 -5.62
N THR A 50 12.04 0.32 -6.83
CA THR A 50 11.09 1.21 -7.52
C THR A 50 9.79 1.32 -6.71
N ALA A 51 9.27 0.20 -6.21
CA ALA A 51 8.07 0.18 -5.37
C ALA A 51 8.28 0.96 -4.06
N GLN A 52 9.40 0.77 -3.37
CA GLN A 52 9.73 1.51 -2.14
C GLN A 52 9.89 3.02 -2.40
N ARG A 53 10.54 3.39 -3.52
CA ARG A 53 10.70 4.78 -3.92
C ARG A 53 9.35 5.43 -4.21
N ALA A 54 8.45 4.70 -4.88
CA ALA A 54 7.10 5.16 -5.16
C ALA A 54 6.29 5.35 -3.87
N THR A 55 6.26 4.36 -2.97
CA THR A 55 5.53 4.47 -1.70
C THR A 55 6.09 5.59 -0.82
N PHE A 56 7.41 5.79 -0.77
CA PHE A 56 8.04 6.90 -0.07
C PHE A 56 7.61 8.27 -0.62
N ARG A 57 7.60 8.42 -1.96
CA ARG A 57 7.15 9.67 -2.61
C ARG A 57 5.68 9.94 -2.32
N VAL A 58 4.83 8.91 -2.39
CA VAL A 58 3.40 9.04 -2.10
C VAL A 58 3.17 9.40 -0.62
N ALA A 59 3.86 8.74 0.31
CA ALA A 59 3.81 9.09 1.73
C ALA A 59 4.23 10.54 2.00
N THR A 60 5.24 11.04 1.28
CA THR A 60 5.67 12.44 1.35
C THR A 60 4.58 13.40 0.87
N VAL A 61 3.88 13.06 -0.22
CA VAL A 61 2.75 13.86 -0.71
C VAL A 61 1.60 13.89 0.31
N PHE A 62 1.25 12.74 0.90
CA PHE A 62 0.24 12.68 1.96
C PHE A 62 0.64 13.50 3.19
N ALA A 63 1.90 13.40 3.62
CA ALA A 63 2.40 14.16 4.76
C ALA A 63 2.30 15.68 4.53
N ARG A 64 2.56 16.15 3.30
CA ARG A 64 2.37 17.56 2.92
C ARG A 64 0.90 17.99 2.98
N ALA A 65 -0.03 17.07 2.74
CA ALA A 65 -1.46 17.29 2.90
C ALA A 65 -1.94 17.13 4.37
N GLY A 66 -1.04 16.87 5.32
CA GLY A 66 -1.38 16.65 6.72
C GLY A 66 -1.93 15.25 7.03
N ILE A 67 -1.86 14.32 6.06
CA ILE A 67 -2.32 12.94 6.20
C ILE A 67 -1.11 12.07 6.56
N ARG A 68 -1.17 11.39 7.70
CA ARG A 68 -0.17 10.39 8.06
C ARG A 68 -0.57 9.05 7.50
N THR A 69 0.39 8.33 6.94
CA THR A 69 0.16 7.01 6.35
C THR A 69 1.08 5.96 6.95
N ALA A 70 0.55 4.78 7.28
CA ALA A 70 1.32 3.59 7.59
C ALA A 70 1.21 2.62 6.41
N TRP A 71 2.33 2.30 5.77
CA TRP A 71 2.36 1.42 4.60
C TRP A 71 2.80 0.02 5.01
N GLU A 72 1.97 -0.97 4.72
CA GLU A 72 2.22 -2.38 4.97
C GLU A 72 2.27 -3.12 3.64
N GLN A 73 3.06 -4.19 3.58
CA GLN A 73 3.13 -5.11 2.44
C GLN A 73 2.74 -6.51 2.92
N PRO A 74 1.44 -6.81 3.01
CA PRO A 74 0.99 -8.14 3.41
C PRO A 74 1.34 -9.20 2.35
N PRO A 75 1.16 -10.50 2.66
CA PRO A 75 1.40 -11.57 1.70
C PRO A 75 0.59 -11.40 0.41
N ILE A 76 1.23 -11.57 -0.74
CA ILE A 76 0.59 -11.42 -2.07
C ILE A 76 -0.65 -12.32 -2.24
N GLY A 77 -0.67 -13.49 -1.60
CA GLY A 77 -1.80 -14.43 -1.66
C GLY A 77 -3.00 -14.07 -0.79
N SER A 78 -3.00 -12.92 -0.11
CA SER A 78 -4.15 -12.44 0.65
C SER A 78 -5.37 -12.24 -0.25
N GLU A 79 -6.56 -12.59 0.24
CA GLU A 79 -7.80 -12.49 -0.55
C GLU A 79 -8.04 -11.07 -1.08
N GLU A 80 -7.72 -10.04 -0.29
CA GLU A 80 -7.90 -8.64 -0.68
C GLU A 80 -6.99 -8.19 -1.83
N ALA A 81 -5.91 -8.91 -2.14
CA ALA A 81 -5.04 -8.59 -3.27
C ALA A 81 -5.65 -8.99 -4.62
N HIS A 82 -6.60 -9.93 -4.63
CA HIS A 82 -7.11 -10.57 -5.85
C HIS A 82 -8.54 -10.16 -6.19
N VAL A 83 -9.02 -9.08 -5.60
CA VAL A 83 -10.40 -8.62 -5.76
C VAL A 83 -10.48 -7.65 -6.92
N LEU A 84 -11.01 -8.14 -8.04
CA LEU A 84 -11.41 -7.33 -9.18
C LEU A 84 -12.91 -7.04 -9.05
N ASP A 85 -13.24 -5.98 -8.31
CA ASP A 85 -14.62 -5.55 -8.11
C ASP A 85 -15.06 -4.60 -9.25
N LEU A 86 -14.86 -5.06 -10.49
CA LEU A 86 -15.24 -4.35 -11.72
C LEU A 86 -16.70 -4.63 -12.13
N ASN A 87 -17.35 -5.60 -11.47
CA ASN A 87 -18.75 -5.91 -11.68
C ASN A 87 -19.54 -5.38 -10.48
N ASP A 88 -20.32 -4.33 -10.75
CA ASP A 88 -21.25 -3.62 -9.86
C ASP A 88 -22.36 -4.52 -9.29
N SER A 89 -21.95 -5.54 -8.53
CA SER A 89 -22.83 -6.28 -7.65
C SER A 89 -22.71 -5.59 -6.32
N VAL A 90 -23.62 -4.66 -6.04
CA VAL A 90 -23.81 -4.00 -4.74
C VAL A 90 -24.16 -5.07 -3.69
N GLY A 91 -23.17 -5.89 -3.34
CA GLY A 91 -23.27 -6.95 -2.37
C GLY A 91 -22.96 -6.35 -1.02
N SER A 92 -24.02 -6.12 -0.22
CA SER A 92 -23.99 -5.96 1.24
C SER A 92 -22.65 -5.45 1.78
N PHE A 93 -22.55 -4.13 1.99
CA PHE A 93 -21.47 -3.49 2.73
C PHE A 93 -21.17 -4.26 4.03
N ARG A 94 -20.19 -5.18 4.01
CA ARG A 94 -19.83 -5.95 5.19
C ARG A 94 -18.79 -5.19 6.00
N SER A 95 -19.27 -4.55 7.06
CA SER A 95 -18.52 -4.03 8.21
C SER A 95 -17.90 -2.63 8.06
N ASN A 96 -18.31 -1.74 8.97
CA ASN A 96 -17.73 -0.43 9.30
C ASN A 96 -16.32 -0.53 9.95
N GLN A 97 -15.65 -1.68 9.85
CA GLN A 97 -14.35 -1.96 10.50
C GLN A 97 -13.25 -2.18 9.47
N ARG A 98 -13.05 -1.22 8.55
CA ARG A 98 -12.07 -1.36 7.46
C ARG A 98 -10.99 -0.29 7.62
N PRO A 99 -9.93 -0.55 8.41
CA PRO A 99 -8.97 0.49 8.83
C PRO A 99 -7.95 0.88 7.74
N CYS A 100 -7.80 0.08 6.69
CA CYS A 100 -6.72 0.24 5.71
C CYS A 100 -7.24 0.47 4.27
N LEU A 101 -6.60 1.38 3.56
CA LEU A 101 -6.72 1.55 2.11
C LEU A 101 -5.98 0.41 1.42
N VAL A 102 -6.62 -0.33 0.52
CA VAL A 102 -5.97 -1.39 -0.24
C VAL A 102 -5.55 -0.87 -1.59
N VAL A 103 -4.26 -0.96 -1.91
CA VAL A 103 -3.67 -0.53 -3.18
C VAL A 103 -3.04 -1.73 -3.86
N VAL A 104 -3.56 -2.10 -5.02
CA VAL A 104 -3.06 -3.21 -5.81
C VAL A 104 -2.48 -2.70 -7.11
N MET A 105 -1.21 -3.00 -7.37
CA MET A 105 -0.55 -2.75 -8.63
C MET A 105 -0.55 -4.02 -9.47
N VAL A 106 -1.23 -4.00 -10.61
CA VAL A 106 -1.36 -5.10 -11.55
C VAL A 106 -0.57 -4.83 -12.82
N ALA A 107 -0.04 -5.87 -13.47
CA ALA A 107 0.69 -5.72 -14.72
C ALA A 107 -0.22 -5.21 -15.84
N ASN A 108 -1.39 -5.83 -15.98
CA ASN A 108 -2.41 -5.48 -16.98
C ASN A 108 -3.81 -5.79 -16.43
N LEU A 109 -4.85 -5.24 -17.06
CA LEU A 109 -6.25 -5.51 -16.72
C LEU A 109 -6.89 -6.50 -17.70
N PRO A 110 -8.01 -7.14 -17.31
CA PRO A 110 -8.80 -7.99 -18.20
C PRO A 110 -9.24 -7.23 -19.46
N ALA A 111 -9.46 -7.96 -20.56
CA ALA A 111 -9.72 -7.42 -21.90
C ALA A 111 -11.01 -6.58 -22.08
N GLY A 112 -11.71 -6.21 -21.00
CA GLY A 112 -12.87 -5.32 -21.02
C GLY A 112 -12.68 -4.01 -20.24
N ALA A 113 -11.54 -3.80 -19.58
CA ALA A 113 -11.34 -2.61 -18.75
C ALA A 113 -10.93 -1.38 -19.58
N TYR A 114 -11.54 -0.23 -19.29
CA TYR A 114 -11.32 1.04 -20.01
C TYR A 114 -9.82 1.34 -20.22
N HIS A 115 -9.37 1.38 -21.48
CA HIS A 115 -7.95 1.43 -21.85
C HIS A 115 -7.24 2.76 -21.57
N GLY A 116 -7.99 3.85 -21.36
CA GLY A 116 -7.42 5.18 -21.14
C GLY A 116 -7.02 5.49 -19.70
N ALA A 117 -7.49 4.73 -18.71
CA ALA A 117 -7.21 4.99 -17.31
C ALA A 117 -5.90 4.32 -16.85
N LEU A 118 -5.14 5.00 -16.00
CA LEU A 118 -3.96 4.44 -15.32
C LEU A 118 -4.31 3.45 -14.21
N GLY A 119 -5.56 3.46 -13.77
CA GLY A 119 -6.05 2.69 -12.63
C GLY A 119 -7.50 3.04 -12.31
N PHE A 120 -8.05 2.36 -11.31
CA PHE A 120 -9.43 2.50 -10.85
C PHE A 120 -9.45 2.66 -9.33
N ALA A 121 -10.29 3.56 -8.82
CA ALA A 121 -10.60 3.65 -7.41
C ALA A 121 -12.02 3.13 -7.20
N VAL A 122 -12.14 2.10 -6.36
CA VAL A 122 -13.40 1.44 -6.04
C VAL A 122 -13.67 1.68 -4.55
N PRO A 123 -14.34 2.79 -4.19
CA PRO A 123 -14.58 3.16 -2.79
C PRO A 123 -15.51 2.19 -2.05
N HIS A 124 -16.26 1.37 -2.79
CA HIS A 124 -17.24 0.42 -2.26
C HIS A 124 -16.87 -1.04 -2.54
N ALA A 125 -15.58 -1.36 -2.71
CA ALA A 125 -15.16 -2.72 -3.02
C ALA A 125 -15.43 -3.69 -1.86
N ARG A 126 -15.49 -4.99 -2.16
CA ARG A 126 -15.75 -6.06 -1.21
C ARG A 126 -14.88 -6.03 0.06
N PHE A 127 -13.65 -5.52 0.00
CA PHE A 127 -12.71 -5.43 1.13
C PHE A 127 -12.43 -4.02 1.65
N GLY A 128 -12.91 -2.96 0.99
CA GLY A 128 -12.83 -1.59 1.49
C GLY A 128 -12.69 -0.59 0.36
N ILE A 129 -12.03 0.53 0.65
CA ILE A 129 -11.56 1.42 -0.40
C ILE A 129 -10.40 0.69 -1.09
N HIS A 130 -10.62 0.35 -2.35
CA HIS A 130 -9.67 -0.39 -3.17
C HIS A 130 -9.17 0.50 -4.30
N VAL A 131 -7.88 0.48 -4.57
CA VAL A 131 -7.27 1.20 -5.69
C VAL A 131 -6.47 0.20 -6.51
N GLU A 132 -6.82 0.07 -7.77
CA GLU A 132 -6.07 -0.73 -8.74
C GLU A 132 -5.24 0.19 -9.63
N LEU A 133 -3.94 -0.09 -9.73
CA LEU A 133 -2.99 0.64 -10.57
C LEU A 133 -2.47 -0.29 -11.67
N VAL A 134 -2.48 0.17 -12.91
CA VAL A 134 -2.05 -0.63 -14.06
C VAL A 134 -0.64 -0.23 -14.47
N TYR A 135 0.34 -1.04 -14.08
CA TYR A 135 1.75 -0.70 -14.21
C TYR A 135 2.16 -0.40 -15.67
N GLN A 136 1.76 -1.25 -16.63
CA GLN A 136 2.09 -1.04 -18.05
C GLN A 136 1.58 0.31 -18.58
N ARG A 137 0.43 0.78 -18.10
CA ARG A 137 -0.14 2.05 -18.54
C ARG A 137 0.58 3.23 -17.90
N ILE A 138 0.99 3.08 -16.64
CA ILE A 138 1.82 4.08 -15.95
C ILE A 138 3.14 4.24 -16.70
N GLU A 139 3.82 3.15 -17.04
CA GLU A 139 5.06 3.17 -17.82
C GLU A 139 4.89 3.84 -19.19
N LEU A 140 3.84 3.50 -19.93
CA LEU A 140 3.54 4.14 -21.21
C LEU A 140 3.32 5.66 -21.07
N GLN A 141 2.66 6.10 -20.00
CA GLN A 141 2.48 7.53 -19.77
C GLN A 141 3.77 8.21 -19.28
N ALA A 142 4.58 7.54 -18.46
CA ALA A 142 5.88 8.04 -18.03
C ALA A 142 6.81 8.26 -19.22
N GLN A 143 6.85 7.31 -20.16
CA GLN A 143 7.59 7.44 -21.42
C GLN A 143 7.10 8.62 -22.26
N ARG A 144 5.78 8.81 -22.39
CA ARG A 144 5.20 9.96 -23.11
C ARG A 144 5.52 11.30 -22.46
N ALA A 145 5.64 11.32 -21.14
CA ALA A 145 6.03 12.51 -20.38
C ALA A 145 7.55 12.76 -20.37
N GLY A 146 8.36 11.84 -20.93
CA GLY A 146 9.82 11.93 -20.89
C GLY A 146 10.44 11.64 -19.53
N VAL A 147 9.74 10.85 -18.69
CA VAL A 147 10.11 10.53 -17.29
C VAL A 147 10.33 9.03 -17.11
N ALA A 148 10.67 8.29 -18.17
CA ALA A 148 10.98 6.86 -18.04
C ALA A 148 12.26 6.68 -17.19
N ASP A 149 12.20 5.80 -16.19
CA ASP A 149 13.34 5.37 -15.38
C ASP A 149 14.31 4.49 -16.19
#